data_AF-A0A401Q2F2-F1
#
_entry.id   AF-A0A401Q2F2-F1
#
_cell.length_a   1.000
_cell.length_b   1.000
_cell.length_c   1.000
_cell.angle_alpha   90.00
_cell.angle_beta   90.00
_cell.angle_gamma   90.00
#
_symmetry.space_group_name_H-M   'P 1'
#
loop_
_entity.id
_entity.type
_entity.pdbx_description
1 polymer ?
#
loop_
_entity_poly.entity_id
_entity_poly.type
_entity_poly.pdbx_seq_one_letter_code
_entity_poly.pdbx_strand_id
1 'polypeptide(L)'
;VQEFMTFTSQLIVDRSHIGSRAAVKEQDYLCHVCIRNDSLSGVAIADSEYPSRVCFSLLDKVLDDFGKQVDRIEWPTGSPEVIRYAGLEAHLARYQNPREADPMSKVQAELDETKVILHNTMESLLERGEKLDDLVSKSEVLGTQSKAFYKTARKQNSCCEIM
;
A
#
# COMPACT_ATOMS: atom_id res chain seq x y z
N VAL A 1 -4.94 -9.57 10.39
CA VAL A 1 -4.55 -8.19 10.01
C VAL A 1 -3.53 -8.20 8.88
N GLN A 2 -2.42 -8.96 9.00
CA GLN A 2 -1.42 -9.08 7.93
C GLN A 2 -2.01 -9.48 6.57
N GLU A 3 -2.86 -10.52 6.51
CA GLU A 3 -3.52 -10.93 5.27
C GLU A 3 -4.38 -9.81 4.65
N PHE A 4 -5.01 -8.97 5.47
CA PHE A 4 -5.77 -7.81 5.00
C PHE A 4 -4.87 -6.73 4.43
N MET A 5 -3.74 -6.44 5.07
CA MET A 5 -2.77 -5.48 4.54
C MET A 5 -2.24 -5.94 3.18
N THR A 6 -1.95 -7.24 3.02
CA THR A 6 -1.53 -7.82 1.72
C THR A 6 -2.64 -7.71 0.67
N PHE A 7 -3.86 -8.11 1.01
CA PHE A 7 -5.01 -8.01 0.10
C PHE A 7 -5.28 -6.56 -0.33
N THR A 8 -5.28 -5.62 0.61
CA THR A 8 -5.46 -4.19 0.35
C THR A 8 -4.36 -3.67 -0.55
N SER A 9 -3.09 -4.03 -0.29
CA SER A 9 -1.96 -3.61 -1.11
C SER A 9 -2.11 -4.10 -2.56
N GLN A 10 -2.50 -5.36 -2.75
CA GLN A 10 -2.73 -5.92 -4.09
C GLN A 10 -3.88 -5.20 -4.80
N LEU A 11 -5.02 -5.01 -4.12
CA LEU A 11 -6.18 -4.33 -4.70
C LEU A 11 -5.85 -2.90 -5.13
N ILE A 12 -5.11 -2.15 -4.32
CA ILE A 12 -4.73 -0.77 -4.65
C ILE A 12 -3.83 -0.75 -5.91
N VAL A 13 -2.87 -1.68 -6.01
CA VAL A 13 -1.99 -1.77 -7.18
C VAL A 13 -2.78 -2.11 -8.44
N ASP A 14 -3.69 -3.09 -8.37
CA ASP A 14 -4.52 -3.51 -9.51
C ASP A 14 -5.45 -2.40 -10.03
N ARG A 15 -5.86 -1.48 -9.14
CA ARG A 15 -6.74 -0.35 -9.48
C ARG A 15 -6.00 0.95 -9.79
N SER A 16 -4.67 0.98 -9.64
CA SER A 16 -3.85 2.16 -9.89
C SER A 16 -3.19 2.12 -11.27
N HIS A 17 -2.88 3.29 -11.81
CA HIS A 17 -2.26 3.40 -13.13
C HIS A 17 -0.73 3.32 -13.06
N ILE A 18 -0.10 2.79 -14.12
CA ILE A 18 1.36 2.80 -14.27
C ILE A 18 1.86 4.25 -14.28
N GLY A 19 2.95 4.52 -13.56
CA GLY A 19 3.52 5.86 -13.44
C GLY A 19 2.75 6.79 -12.51
N SER A 20 1.83 6.26 -11.70
CA SER A 20 1.03 7.05 -10.75
C SER A 20 1.47 6.87 -9.31
N ARG A 21 1.23 7.92 -8.52
CA ARG A 21 1.32 7.90 -7.06
C ARG A 21 -0.06 8.19 -6.49
N ALA A 22 -0.51 7.37 -5.56
CA ALA A 22 -1.79 7.57 -4.90
C ALA A 22 -1.69 7.31 -3.40
N ALA A 23 -2.60 7.91 -2.65
CA ALA A 23 -2.82 7.65 -1.24
C ALA A 23 -4.30 7.31 -1.03
N VAL A 24 -4.58 6.20 -0.38
CA VAL A 24 -5.94 5.70 -0.13
C VAL A 24 -6.17 5.73 1.37
N LYS A 25 -7.11 6.55 1.81
CA LYS A 25 -7.52 6.61 3.21
C LYS A 25 -8.52 5.50 3.50
N GLU A 26 -8.30 4.76 4.58
CA GLU A 26 -9.22 3.77 5.10
C GLU A 26 -9.23 3.88 6.62
N GLN A 27 -10.30 4.48 7.16
CA GLN A 27 -10.42 4.80 8.59
C GLN A 27 -9.23 5.66 9.08
N ASP A 28 -8.49 5.16 10.07
CA ASP A 28 -7.33 5.82 10.67
C ASP A 28 -6.01 5.54 9.94
N TYR A 29 -6.05 4.67 8.92
CA TYR A 29 -4.89 4.27 8.12
C TYR A 29 -4.87 4.96 6.76
N LEU A 30 -3.66 5.15 6.25
CA LEU A 30 -3.38 5.70 4.93
C LEU A 30 -2.46 4.73 4.18
N CYS A 31 -2.92 4.27 3.02
CA CYS A 31 -2.17 3.38 2.15
C CYS A 31 -1.57 4.18 1.00
N HIS A 32 -0.25 4.35 0.99
CA HIS A 32 0.49 5.03 -0.06
C HIS A 32 0.95 4.01 -1.10
N VAL A 33 0.65 4.25 -2.37
CA VAL A 33 1.09 3.43 -3.49
C VAL A 33 1.91 4.25 -4.47
N CYS A 34 3.00 3.66 -4.95
CA CYS A 34 3.81 4.21 -6.04
C CYS A 34 4.00 3.11 -7.09
N ILE A 35 3.52 3.36 -8.31
CA ILE A 35 3.75 2.47 -9.45
C ILE A 35 4.70 3.17 -10.42
N ARG A 36 5.88 2.61 -10.61
CA ARG A 36 6.87 3.12 -11.55
C ARG A 36 6.50 2.79 -12.99
N ASN A 37 7.10 3.50 -13.94
CA ASN A 37 6.89 3.28 -15.38
C ASN A 37 7.38 1.91 -15.89
N ASP A 38 8.22 1.22 -15.12
CA ASP A 38 8.70 -0.13 -15.40
C ASP A 38 7.80 -1.23 -14.78
N SER A 39 6.59 -0.86 -14.34
CA SER A 39 5.62 -1.76 -13.69
C SER A 39 6.08 -2.33 -12.35
N LEU A 40 7.12 -1.77 -11.74
CA LEU A 40 7.47 -2.07 -10.35
C LEU A 40 6.62 -1.20 -9.42
N SER A 41 5.89 -1.83 -8.50
CA SER A 41 5.00 -1.17 -7.55
C SER A 41 5.46 -1.36 -6.11
N GLY A 42 5.20 -0.34 -5.28
CA GLY A 42 5.43 -0.39 -3.85
C GLY A 42 4.23 0.19 -3.11
N VAL A 43 3.86 -0.47 -2.01
CA VAL A 43 2.78 -0.01 -1.12
C VAL A 43 3.32 0.11 0.29
N ALA A 44 3.04 1.23 0.93
CA ALA A 44 3.31 1.48 2.34
C ALA A 44 1.99 1.78 3.05
N ILE A 45 1.72 1.10 4.15
CA ILE A 45 0.54 1.33 4.98
C ILE A 45 1.04 1.93 6.29
N ALA A 46 0.52 3.11 6.63
CA ALA A 46 0.86 3.80 7.85
C ALA A 46 -0.38 4.44 8.48
N ASP A 47 -0.28 4.82 9.75
CA ASP A 47 -1.31 5.63 10.38
C ASP A 47 -1.39 7.01 9.69
N SER A 48 -2.56 7.64 9.72
CA SER A 48 -2.78 8.95 9.10
C SER A 48 -1.93 10.08 9.71
N GLU A 49 -1.39 9.89 10.91
CA GLU A 49 -0.45 10.80 11.57
C GLU A 49 0.96 10.73 10.95
N TYR A 50 1.31 9.62 10.32
CA TYR A 50 2.62 9.44 9.71
C TYR A 50 2.74 10.30 8.45
N PRO A 51 3.81 11.09 8.27
CA PRO A 51 3.91 12.01 7.14
C PRO A 51 3.93 11.28 5.79
N SER A 52 2.93 11.53 4.93
CA SER A 52 2.85 10.93 3.59
C SER A 52 4.11 11.11 2.76
N ARG A 53 4.79 12.25 2.91
CA ARG A 53 6.07 12.52 2.23
C ARG A 53 7.11 11.44 2.54
N VAL A 54 7.22 11.08 3.81
CA VAL A 54 8.22 10.11 4.27
C VAL A 54 7.86 8.70 3.79
N CYS A 55 6.56 8.38 3.68
CA CYS A 55 6.12 7.14 3.01
C CYS A 55 6.56 7.09 1.54
N PHE A 56 6.35 8.15 0.76
CA PHE A 56 6.79 8.15 -0.65
C PHE A 56 8.31 8.12 -0.78
N SER A 57 9.04 8.79 0.11
CA SER A 57 10.51 8.68 0.17
C SER A 57 10.97 7.25 0.47
N LEU A 58 10.31 6.56 1.41
CA LEU A 58 10.56 5.14 1.70
C LEU A 58 10.33 4.29 0.45
N LEU A 59 9.19 4.47 -0.21
CA LEU A 59 8.82 3.72 -1.41
C LEU A 59 9.84 3.93 -2.53
N ASP A 60 10.24 5.16 -2.81
CA ASP A 60 11.25 5.45 -3.84
C ASP A 60 12.58 4.77 -3.54
N LYS A 61 13.03 4.80 -2.28
CA LYS A 61 14.28 4.14 -1.84
C LYS A 61 14.22 2.62 -1.96
N VAL A 62 13.13 2.01 -1.49
CA VAL A 62 12.95 0.56 -1.55
C VAL A 62 12.85 0.09 -3.00
N LEU A 63 12.09 0.80 -3.85
CA LEU A 63 11.92 0.44 -5.25
C LEU A 63 13.22 0.61 -6.05
N ASP A 64 14.02 1.62 -5.76
CA ASP A 64 15.34 1.81 -6.37
C ASP A 64 16.34 0.72 -5.94
N ASP A 65 16.41 0.44 -4.64
CA ASP A 65 17.30 -0.61 -4.12
C ASP A 65 16.89 -2.01 -4.59
N PHE A 66 15.59 -2.30 -4.64
CA PHE A 66 15.07 -3.56 -5.15
C PHE A 66 15.42 -3.75 -6.63
N GLY A 67 15.19 -2.72 -7.45
CA GLY A 67 15.50 -2.77 -8.88
C GLY A 67 16.99 -2.89 -9.21
N LYS A 68 17.89 -2.60 -8.27
CA LYS A 68 19.34 -2.84 -8.42
C LYS A 68 19.76 -4.25 -8.05
N GLN A 69 19.00 -4.92 -7.18
CA GLN A 69 19.34 -6.25 -6.66
C GLN A 69 18.63 -7.38 -7.41
N VAL A 70 17.40 -7.14 -7.86
CA VAL A 70 16.54 -8.13 -8.51
C VAL A 70 16.33 -7.73 -9.97
N ASP A 71 16.78 -8.59 -10.89
CA ASP A 71 16.64 -8.31 -12.32
C ASP A 71 15.18 -8.29 -12.76
N ARG A 72 14.87 -7.41 -13.71
CA ARG A 72 13.52 -7.24 -14.27
C ARG A 72 12.94 -8.51 -14.88
N ILE A 73 13.79 -9.42 -15.34
CA ILE A 73 13.36 -10.71 -15.88
C ILE A 73 12.69 -11.60 -14.82
N GLU A 74 13.05 -11.43 -13.55
CA GLU A 74 12.54 -12.24 -12.45
C GLU A 74 11.20 -11.71 -11.89
N TRP A 75 10.85 -10.45 -12.16
CA TRP A 75 9.66 -9.81 -11.58
C TRP A 75 8.34 -10.50 -11.96
N PRO A 76 8.07 -10.88 -13.22
CA PRO A 76 6.76 -11.43 -13.62
C PRO A 76 6.45 -12.81 -13.02
N THR A 77 7.49 -13.59 -12.73
CA THR A 77 7.38 -14.94 -12.12
C THR A 77 7.84 -14.97 -10.67
N GLY A 78 8.09 -13.80 -10.10
CA GLY A 78 8.61 -13.64 -8.76
C GLY A 78 7.62 -14.11 -7.71
N SER A 79 8.13 -14.74 -6.66
CA SER A 79 7.37 -15.03 -5.44
C SER A 79 8.20 -14.64 -4.22
N PRO A 80 7.57 -14.45 -3.05
CA PRO A 80 8.30 -14.19 -1.80
C PRO A 80 9.31 -15.28 -1.41
N GLU A 81 9.15 -16.50 -1.94
CA GLU A 81 10.07 -17.62 -1.69
C GLU A 81 11.27 -17.62 -2.64
N VAL A 82 11.10 -17.08 -3.84
CA VAL A 82 12.13 -17.06 -4.90
C VAL A 82 12.96 -15.78 -4.83
N ILE A 83 12.30 -14.63 -4.66
CA ILE A 83 12.98 -13.32 -4.63
C ILE A 83 13.61 -13.11 -3.25
N ARG A 84 14.94 -12.97 -3.23
CA ARG A 84 15.69 -12.68 -2.01
C ARG A 84 16.04 -11.20 -1.93
N TYR A 85 15.22 -10.43 -1.21
CA TYR A 85 15.51 -9.05 -0.87
C TYR A 85 15.43 -8.85 0.65
N ALA A 86 16.59 -8.68 1.30
CA ALA A 86 16.68 -8.52 2.76
C ALA A 86 16.55 -7.05 3.22
N GLY A 87 16.52 -6.09 2.28
CA GLY A 87 16.53 -4.66 2.60
C GLY A 87 15.23 -4.12 3.17
N LEU A 88 14.10 -4.84 2.98
CA LEU A 88 12.78 -4.32 3.30
C LEU A 88 12.59 -4.09 4.81
N GLU A 89 12.99 -5.06 5.64
CA GLU A 89 12.84 -4.99 7.09
C GLU A 89 13.72 -3.87 7.68
N ALA A 90 14.95 -3.75 7.19
CA ALA A 90 15.88 -2.69 7.63
C ALA A 90 15.36 -1.29 7.28
N HIS A 91 14.82 -1.12 6.06
CA HIS A 91 14.20 0.14 5.64
C HIS A 91 12.95 0.43 6.48
N LEU A 92 12.06 -0.54 6.68
CA LEU A 92 10.86 -0.35 7.50
C LEU A 92 11.19 0.06 8.95
N ALA A 93 12.20 -0.57 9.55
CA ALA A 93 12.65 -0.25 10.91
C ALA A 93 13.24 1.17 11.00
N ARG A 94 14.10 1.56 10.05
CA ARG A 94 14.69 2.91 9.99
C ARG A 94 13.64 4.00 9.81
N TYR A 95 12.61 3.73 9.01
CA TYR A 95 11.55 4.68 8.72
C TYR A 95 10.48 4.75 9.81
N GLN A 96 10.56 3.96 10.89
CA GLN A 96 9.69 4.17 12.06
C GLN A 96 9.86 5.55 12.69
N ASN A 97 11.06 6.16 12.59
CA ASN A 97 11.30 7.54 13.01
C ASN A 97 11.46 8.47 11.79
N PRO A 98 10.42 9.25 11.42
CA PRO A 98 10.47 10.14 10.26
C PRO A 98 11.64 11.12 10.25
N ARG A 99 12.12 11.53 11.43
CA ARG A 99 13.20 12.53 11.58
C ARG A 99 14.58 11.97 11.21
N GLU A 100 14.78 10.67 11.42
CA GLU A 100 16.06 10.00 11.13
C GLU A 100 16.13 9.46 9.70
N ALA A 101 14.96 9.17 9.12
CA ALA A 101 14.84 8.56 7.80
C ALA A 101 14.94 9.56 6.65
N ASP A 102 14.43 10.78 6.82
CA ASP A 102 14.38 11.80 5.78
C ASP A 102 15.01 13.14 6.22
N PRO A 103 16.37 13.24 6.19
CA PRO A 103 17.05 14.50 6.43
C PRO A 103 16.87 15.47 5.25
N MET A 104 15.80 16.26 5.25
CA MET A 104 15.49 17.49 4.47
C MET A 104 16.34 17.79 3.20
N SER A 105 16.52 16.84 2.29
CA SER A 105 17.41 16.97 1.12
C SER A 105 16.70 16.59 -0.17
N LYS A 106 17.15 17.16 -1.30
CA LYS A 106 16.86 16.92 -2.75
C LYS A 106 15.63 16.09 -3.17
N VAL A 107 15.41 14.90 -2.60
CA VAL A 107 14.18 14.10 -2.75
C VAL A 107 12.93 14.93 -2.44
N GLN A 108 13.04 15.89 -1.49
CA GLN A 108 11.99 16.86 -1.16
C GLN A 108 11.43 17.60 -2.40
N ALA A 109 12.29 18.07 -3.30
CA ALA A 109 11.88 18.88 -4.46
C ALA A 109 11.13 18.03 -5.52
N GLU A 110 11.56 16.79 -5.73
CA GLU A 110 10.93 15.88 -6.69
C GLU A 110 9.56 15.39 -6.19
N LEU A 111 9.40 15.19 -4.88
CA LEU A 111 8.12 14.81 -4.28
C LEU A 111 7.10 15.96 -4.32
N ASP A 112 7.53 17.21 -4.08
CA ASP A 112 6.64 18.38 -4.09
C ASP A 112 6.07 18.68 -5.50
N GLU A 113 6.80 18.32 -6.56
CA GLU A 113 6.31 18.42 -7.95
C GLU A 113 5.38 17.26 -8.36
N THR A 114 5.40 16.15 -7.61
CA THR A 114 4.65 14.96 -8.01
C THR A 114 3.20 15.02 -7.53
N LYS A 115 2.25 15.01 -8.47
CA LYS A 115 0.82 14.91 -8.15
C LYS A 115 0.51 13.56 -7.51
N VAL A 116 0.11 13.58 -6.25
CA VAL A 116 -0.43 12.40 -5.54
C VAL A 116 -1.95 12.42 -5.64
N ILE A 117 -2.53 11.32 -6.15
CA ILE A 117 -3.97 11.13 -6.21
C ILE A 117 -4.46 10.71 -4.82
N LEU A 118 -5.39 11.47 -4.22
CA LEU A 118 -5.96 11.14 -2.91
C LEU A 118 -7.34 10.49 -3.07
N HIS A 119 -7.46 9.28 -2.56
CA HIS A 119 -8.70 8.53 -2.45
C HIS A 119 -9.17 8.55 -0.99
N ASN A 120 -10.39 9.03 -0.75
CA ASN A 120 -10.91 9.17 0.62
C ASN A 120 -11.34 7.84 1.27
N THR A 121 -11.68 6.85 0.44
CA THR A 121 -12.11 5.51 0.86
C THR A 121 -11.62 4.47 -0.14
N MET A 122 -11.47 3.22 0.29
CA MET A 122 -11.22 2.09 -0.60
C MET A 122 -12.29 1.96 -1.69
N GLU A 123 -13.54 2.32 -1.39
CA GLU A 123 -14.67 2.27 -2.32
C GLU A 123 -14.45 3.15 -3.56
N SER A 124 -13.67 4.23 -3.45
CA SER A 124 -13.35 5.10 -4.58
C SER A 124 -12.43 4.46 -5.63
N LEU A 125 -11.80 3.33 -5.30
CA LEU A 125 -11.03 2.51 -6.26
C LEU A 125 -11.87 1.42 -6.93
N LEU A 126 -13.11 1.20 -6.47
CA LEU A 126 -13.98 0.15 -6.99
C LEU A 126 -14.76 0.60 -8.21
N GLU A 127 -15.10 -0.36 -9.06
CA GLU A 127 -15.97 -0.10 -10.21
C GLU A 127 -17.43 0.12 -9.78
N ARG A 128 -18.21 0.79 -10.64
CA ARG A 128 -19.62 1.04 -10.36
C ARG A 128 -20.38 -0.29 -10.20
N GLY A 129 -20.89 -0.52 -9.01
CA GLY A 129 -21.66 -1.74 -8.67
C GLY A 129 -20.83 -2.86 -8.07
N GLU A 130 -19.51 -2.68 -7.96
CA GLU A 130 -18.63 -3.58 -7.23
C GLU A 130 -18.66 -3.29 -5.72
N LYS A 131 -18.61 -4.34 -4.89
CA LYS A 131 -18.61 -4.23 -3.43
C LYS A 131 -17.35 -4.83 -2.86
N LEU A 132 -16.74 -4.13 -1.89
CA LEU A 132 -15.57 -4.62 -1.17
C LEU A 132 -15.83 -5.99 -0.50
N ASP A 133 -17.05 -6.20 0.01
CA ASP A 133 -17.46 -7.45 0.64
C ASP A 133 -17.42 -8.66 -0.31
N ASP A 134 -17.71 -8.44 -1.59
CA ASP A 134 -17.67 -9.48 -2.62
C ASP A 134 -16.21 -9.82 -2.98
N LEU A 135 -15.35 -8.81 -3.06
CA LEU A 135 -13.91 -8.99 -3.27
C LEU A 135 -13.25 -9.74 -2.11
N VAL A 136 -13.56 -9.36 -0.87
CA VAL A 136 -13.07 -10.05 0.34
C VAL A 136 -13.53 -11.51 0.35
N SER A 137 -14.78 -11.78 -0.03
CA SER A 137 -15.31 -13.15 -0.03
C SER A 137 -14.63 -14.03 -1.10
N LYS A 138 -14.32 -13.47 -2.28
CA LYS A 138 -13.68 -14.17 -3.40
C LYS A 138 -12.16 -14.25 -3.30
N SER A 139 -11.50 -13.42 -2.50
CA SER A 139 -10.04 -13.37 -2.38
C SER A 139 -9.43 -14.71 -1.97
N GLU A 140 -8.39 -15.14 -2.69
CA GLU A 140 -7.57 -16.32 -2.33
C GLU A 140 -6.47 -15.97 -1.32
N VAL A 141 -6.15 -14.68 -1.17
CA VAL A 141 -5.13 -14.17 -0.22
C VAL A 141 -5.63 -14.21 1.22
N LEU A 142 -6.95 -14.07 1.42
CA LEU A 142 -7.56 -14.04 2.74
C LEU A 142 -7.96 -15.46 3.20
N GLY A 143 -7.46 -15.89 4.34
CA GLY A 143 -7.90 -17.11 4.99
C GLY A 143 -9.36 -17.03 5.48
N THR A 144 -9.99 -18.18 5.73
CA THR A 144 -11.39 -18.26 6.19
C THR A 144 -11.62 -17.48 7.50
N GLN A 145 -10.66 -17.50 8.41
CA GLN A 145 -10.73 -16.77 9.67
C GLN A 145 -10.67 -15.25 9.46
N SER A 146 -9.80 -14.76 8.57
CA SER A 146 -9.71 -13.34 8.20
C SER A 146 -11.01 -12.86 7.57
N LYS A 147 -11.60 -13.63 6.64
CA LYS A 147 -12.90 -13.32 6.05
C LYS A 147 -14.02 -13.22 7.10
N ALA A 148 -14.03 -14.13 8.08
CA ALA A 148 -15.00 -14.11 9.18
C ALA A 148 -14.80 -12.91 10.12
N PHE A 149 -13.54 -12.55 10.40
CA PHE A 149 -13.19 -11.38 11.21
C PHE A 149 -13.73 -10.09 10.57
N TYR A 150 -13.48 -9.88 9.27
CA TYR A 150 -13.98 -8.70 8.55
C TYR A 150 -15.51 -8.59 8.57
N LYS A 151 -16.21 -9.71 8.30
CA LYS A 151 -17.69 -9.72 8.37
C LYS A 151 -18.21 -9.38 9.76
N THR A 152 -17.52 -9.85 10.81
CA THR A 152 -17.91 -9.56 12.20
C THR A 152 -17.63 -8.11 12.57
N ALA A 153 -16.45 -7.59 12.21
CA ALA A 153 -16.07 -6.20 12.47
C ALA A 153 -17.01 -5.21 11.78
N ARG A 154 -17.37 -5.44 10.51
CA ARG A 154 -18.37 -4.62 9.81
C ARG A 154 -19.73 -4.64 10.49
N LYS A 155 -20.20 -5.81 10.94
CA LYS A 155 -21.47 -5.93 11.67
C LYS A 155 -21.45 -5.18 13.00
N GLN A 156 -20.33 -5.22 13.71
CA GLN A 156 -20.18 -4.48 14.98
C GLN A 156 -20.16 -2.97 14.75
N ASN A 157 -19.54 -2.50 13.67
CA ASN A 157 -19.50 -1.08 13.30
C ASN A 157 -20.79 -0.58 12.61
N SER A 158 -21.67 -1.47 12.15
CA SER A 158 -22.96 -1.09 11.54
C SER A 158 -24.08 -0.74 12.54
N CYS A 159 -23.86 -0.96 13.85
CA CYS A 159 -24.90 -0.81 14.87
C CYS A 159 -25.04 0.61 15.47
N CYS A 160 -24.47 1.65 14.84
CA CYS A 160 -24.53 3.03 15.36
C CYS A 160 -24.92 4.11 14.33
N GLU A 161 -25.59 3.76 13.22
CA GLU A 161 -26.22 4.76 12.32
C GLU A 161 -27.70 5.05 12.64
N ILE A 162 -28.14 4.83 13.88
CA ILE A 162 -29.45 5.29 14.34
C ILE A 162 -29.28 6.17 15.58
N MET A 163 -28.98 7.45 15.35
CA MET A 163 -29.71 8.57 15.97
C MET A 163 -29.51 9.86 15.18
#